data_AF-A0A4V6A447-F1
#
_entry.id   AF-A0A4V6A447-F1
#
_cell.length_a   1.000
_cell.length_b   1.000
_cell.length_c   1.000
_cell.angle_alpha   90.00
_cell.angle_beta   90.00
_cell.angle_gamma   90.00
#
_symmetry.space_group_name_H-M   'P 1'
#
loop_
_entity.id
_entity.type
_entity.pdbx_description
1 polymer ?
#
loop_
_entity_poly.entity_id
_entity_poly.type
_entity_poly.pdbx_seq_one_letter_code
_entity_poly.pdbx_strand_id
1 'polypeptide(L)'
;MVWYRKKLILEDLVFVGGLVLVQFVYAGNSILLSYLMSLGLDPLTIVIFSTFATFLIISPLAVYFERSKLPKEFSLKLLIRLVLISFGGVTLFQSLFLKGIKLTSPAMATAMPNLAPGIIFIIAWTLRLERVKLSCIYSKVKIGGTLLCVVGALIMSLMSSTGTAKKLSSNPPPADMFDVHKIIDCLYLMAAVFVLSSNVVLQATTLVDFPAPMSLCAITSLIGVVITATVQLIQNHKIDFGWPLVRLGDLICYSVLGGAIGGVCVSFNGWAMKKRGPVLVSVFSPIATVISVVFSVVAVGDRINLGSLAGMFLMFSGLYFVLWAKSKEGFPYDDHLESEFDPQKPLLA
;
A
#
# COMPACT_ATOMS: atom_id res chain seq x y z
N MET A 1 16.55 -5.39 -38.19
CA MET A 1 17.16 -5.65 -36.88
C MET A 1 17.33 -4.38 -36.02
N VAL A 2 17.83 -3.26 -36.57
CA VAL A 2 18.00 -1.98 -35.83
C VAL A 2 16.68 -1.37 -35.35
N TRP A 3 15.62 -1.44 -36.16
CA TRP A 3 14.29 -0.92 -35.80
C TRP A 3 13.65 -1.67 -34.62
N TYR A 4 13.76 -3.00 -34.61
CA TYR A 4 13.30 -3.84 -33.50
C TYR A 4 14.06 -3.54 -32.20
N ARG A 5 15.38 -3.35 -32.30
CA ARG A 5 16.23 -2.96 -31.16
C ARG A 5 15.85 -1.57 -30.61
N LYS A 6 15.60 -0.58 -31.48
CA LYS A 6 15.13 0.76 -31.06
C LYS A 6 13.77 0.71 -30.39
N LYS A 7 12.84 -0.10 -30.91
CA LYS A 7 11.50 -0.29 -30.31
C LYS A 7 11.59 -0.92 -28.92
N LEU A 8 12.44 -1.93 -28.75
CA LEU A 8 12.68 -2.57 -27.45
C LEU A 8 13.28 -1.61 -26.43
N ILE A 9 14.29 -0.82 -26.82
CA ILE A 9 14.91 0.19 -25.94
C ILE A 9 13.90 1.26 -25.52
N LEU A 10 13.07 1.74 -26.45
CA LEU A 10 12.03 2.71 -26.15
C LEU A 10 10.98 2.13 -25.19
N GLU A 11 10.60 0.87 -25.39
CA GLU A 11 9.64 0.16 -24.55
C GLU A 11 10.16 -0.05 -23.13
N ASP A 12 11.46 -0.35 -22.98
CA ASP A 12 12.13 -0.45 -21.68
C ASP A 12 12.29 0.91 -21.00
N LEU A 13 12.59 1.95 -21.76
CA LEU A 13 12.65 3.32 -21.24
C LEU A 13 11.29 3.79 -20.74
N VAL A 14 10.21 3.53 -21.48
CA VAL A 14 8.83 3.85 -21.08
C VAL A 14 8.44 3.06 -19.84
N PHE A 15 8.80 1.78 -19.78
CA PHE A 15 8.52 0.93 -18.62
C PHE A 15 9.23 1.45 -17.36
N VAL A 16 10.54 1.65 -17.42
CA VAL A 16 11.35 2.14 -16.27
C VAL A 16 10.95 3.56 -15.90
N GLY A 17 10.86 4.46 -16.88
CA GLY A 17 10.48 5.86 -16.67
C GLY A 17 9.08 6.01 -16.08
N GLY A 18 8.12 5.20 -16.55
CA GLY A 18 6.76 5.20 -16.01
C GLY A 18 6.70 4.66 -14.58
N LEU A 19 7.46 3.62 -14.24
CA LEU A 19 7.53 3.13 -12.86
C LEU A 19 8.15 4.16 -11.92
N VAL A 20 9.24 4.82 -12.33
CA VAL A 20 9.85 5.90 -11.53
C VAL A 20 8.86 7.05 -11.33
N LEU A 21 8.12 7.44 -12.37
CA LEU A 21 7.11 8.50 -12.28
C LEU A 21 5.97 8.12 -11.31
N VAL A 22 5.50 6.88 -11.36
CA VAL A 22 4.51 6.35 -10.41
C VAL A 22 5.01 6.45 -8.97
N GLN A 23 6.27 6.10 -8.71
CA GLN A 23 6.85 6.20 -7.38
C GLN A 23 6.99 7.66 -6.92
N PHE A 24 7.31 8.57 -7.83
CA PHE A 24 7.32 10.00 -7.55
C PHE A 24 5.92 10.50 -7.15
N VAL A 25 4.87 10.07 -7.86
CA VAL A 25 3.49 10.41 -7.52
C VAL A 25 3.10 9.86 -6.14
N TYR A 26 3.45 8.60 -5.82
CA TYR A 26 3.15 8.03 -4.50
C TYR A 26 3.88 8.75 -3.37
N ALA A 27 5.14 9.13 -3.57
CA ALA A 27 5.88 9.95 -2.63
C ALA A 27 5.20 11.31 -2.42
N GLY A 28 4.89 12.02 -3.52
CA GLY A 28 4.20 13.31 -3.48
C GLY A 28 2.84 13.23 -2.77
N ASN A 29 2.06 12.18 -3.05
CA ASN A 29 0.76 11.96 -2.40
C ASN A 29 0.91 11.80 -0.88
N SER A 30 1.92 11.07 -0.40
CA SER A 30 2.14 10.91 1.05
C SER A 30 2.44 12.24 1.77
N ILE A 31 3.20 13.12 1.13
CA ILE A 31 3.55 14.44 1.66
C ILE A 31 2.34 15.36 1.62
N LEU A 32 1.58 15.32 0.52
CA LEU A 32 0.35 16.09 0.36
C LEU A 32 -0.70 15.70 1.41
N LEU A 33 -0.88 14.41 1.67
CA LEU A 33 -1.76 13.92 2.74
C LEU A 33 -1.30 14.41 4.13
N SER A 34 0.01 14.37 4.41
CA SER A 34 0.57 14.90 5.66
C SER A 34 0.34 16.41 5.80
N TYR A 35 0.55 17.17 4.71
CA TYR A 35 0.30 18.61 4.67
C TYR A 35 -1.19 18.94 4.88
N LEU A 36 -2.10 18.24 4.21
CA LEU A 36 -3.55 18.40 4.39
C LEU A 36 -3.98 18.15 5.85
N MET A 37 -3.43 17.14 6.51
CA MET A 37 -3.67 16.90 7.93
C MET A 37 -3.06 17.97 8.84
N SER A 38 -1.94 18.58 8.43
CA SER A 38 -1.34 19.71 9.17
C SER A 38 -2.20 20.99 9.12
N LEU A 39 -3.01 21.15 8.06
CA LEU A 39 -4.03 22.21 7.93
C LEU A 39 -5.29 21.95 8.78
N GLY A 40 -5.34 20.83 9.49
CA GLY A 40 -6.46 20.48 10.38
C GLY A 40 -7.55 19.63 9.73
N LEU A 41 -7.36 19.12 8.50
CA LEU A 41 -8.31 18.18 7.90
C LEU A 41 -8.28 16.85 8.65
N ASP A 42 -9.48 16.35 8.98
CA ASP A 42 -9.64 15.06 9.62
C ASP A 42 -9.30 13.91 8.64
N PRO A 43 -8.52 12.90 9.08
CA PRO A 43 -8.15 11.76 8.24
C PRO A 43 -9.35 11.05 7.60
N LEU A 44 -10.45 10.84 8.35
CA LEU A 44 -11.62 10.11 7.84
C LEU A 44 -12.30 10.91 6.73
N THR A 45 -12.32 12.24 6.84
CA THR A 45 -12.85 13.11 5.79
C THR A 45 -12.05 12.94 4.50
N ILE A 46 -10.72 12.94 4.56
CA ILE A 46 -9.87 12.70 3.38
C ILE A 46 -10.18 11.33 2.75
N VAL A 47 -10.36 10.29 3.56
CA VAL A 47 -10.70 8.93 3.09
C VAL A 47 -12.05 8.89 2.40
N ILE A 48 -13.08 9.49 2.99
CA ILE A 48 -14.44 9.53 2.44
C ILE A 48 -14.41 10.17 1.05
N PHE A 49 -13.83 11.37 0.94
CA PHE A 49 -13.81 12.09 -0.33
C PHE A 49 -12.99 11.35 -1.39
N SER A 50 -11.79 10.85 -1.05
CA SER A 50 -10.92 10.13 -1.98
C SER A 50 -11.53 8.83 -2.47
N THR A 51 -12.17 8.08 -1.56
CA THR A 51 -12.85 6.81 -1.89
C THR A 51 -14.11 7.07 -2.71
N PHE A 52 -14.85 8.13 -2.40
CA PHE A 52 -16.04 8.50 -3.16
C PHE A 52 -15.69 8.92 -4.60
N ALA A 53 -14.62 9.70 -4.80
CA ALA A 53 -14.13 10.00 -6.14
C ALA A 53 -13.66 8.75 -6.88
N THR A 54 -12.98 7.83 -6.17
CA THR A 54 -12.58 6.53 -6.74
C THR A 54 -13.80 5.75 -7.23
N PHE A 55 -14.89 5.71 -6.45
CA PHE A 55 -16.15 5.12 -6.88
C PHE A 55 -16.73 5.81 -8.13
N LEU A 56 -16.79 7.14 -8.16
CA LEU A 56 -17.34 7.88 -9.31
C LEU A 56 -16.55 7.65 -10.60
N ILE A 57 -15.23 7.50 -10.51
CA ILE A 57 -14.35 7.25 -11.66
C ILE A 57 -14.44 5.79 -12.12
N ILE A 58 -14.38 4.83 -11.19
CA ILE A 58 -14.31 3.40 -11.52
C ILE A 58 -15.69 2.82 -11.87
N SER A 59 -16.78 3.30 -11.25
CA SER A 59 -18.14 2.81 -11.49
C SER A 59 -18.55 2.78 -12.98
N PRO A 60 -18.42 3.88 -13.76
CA PRO A 60 -18.77 3.85 -15.18
C PRO A 60 -17.87 2.90 -15.99
N LEU A 61 -16.58 2.83 -15.65
CA LEU A 61 -15.62 1.91 -16.30
C LEU A 61 -15.98 0.45 -16.01
N ALA A 62 -16.35 0.13 -14.77
CA ALA A 62 -16.77 -1.20 -14.36
C ALA A 62 -18.06 -1.64 -15.10
N VAL A 63 -19.06 -0.76 -15.19
CA VAL A 63 -20.30 -1.04 -15.93
C VAL A 63 -20.04 -1.20 -17.43
N TYR A 64 -19.08 -0.47 -17.99
CA TYR A 64 -18.75 -0.57 -19.41
C TYR A 64 -17.95 -1.84 -19.75
N PHE A 65 -16.90 -2.16 -18.97
CA PHE A 65 -15.95 -3.25 -19.30
C PHE A 65 -16.31 -4.61 -18.70
N GLU A 66 -16.99 -4.64 -17.56
CA GLU A 66 -17.14 -5.86 -16.74
C GLU A 66 -18.59 -6.26 -16.45
N ARG A 67 -19.58 -5.54 -16.99
CA ARG A 67 -20.99 -5.87 -16.76
C ARG A 67 -21.37 -7.29 -17.17
N SER A 68 -20.70 -7.86 -18.19
CA SER A 68 -20.91 -9.24 -18.63
C SER A 68 -20.23 -10.29 -17.74
N LYS A 69 -19.28 -9.88 -16.89
CA LYS A 69 -18.48 -10.75 -16.00
C LYS A 69 -19.02 -10.81 -14.57
N LEU A 70 -20.05 -10.02 -14.26
CA LEU A 70 -20.69 -10.03 -12.94
C LEU A 70 -21.34 -11.39 -12.68
N PRO A 71 -21.26 -11.90 -11.44
CA PRO A 71 -21.99 -13.10 -11.08
C PRO A 71 -23.50 -12.82 -11.20
N LYS A 72 -24.23 -13.83 -11.69
CA LYS A 72 -25.69 -13.75 -11.84
C LYS A 72 -26.42 -13.76 -10.50
N GLU A 73 -25.78 -14.32 -9.46
CA GLU A 73 -26.34 -14.43 -8.11
C GLU A 73 -25.34 -13.92 -7.07
N PHE A 74 -25.82 -13.07 -6.16
CA PHE A 74 -25.05 -12.59 -5.02
C PHE A 74 -25.30 -13.50 -3.81
N SER A 75 -24.37 -14.42 -3.55
CA SER A 75 -24.41 -15.23 -2.32
C SER A 75 -24.15 -14.37 -1.09
N LEU A 76 -24.79 -14.69 0.04
CA LEU A 76 -24.55 -14.06 1.34
C LEU A 76 -23.05 -14.14 1.72
N LYS A 77 -22.38 -15.25 1.40
CA LYS A 77 -20.93 -15.42 1.59
C LYS A 77 -20.11 -14.36 0.84
N LEU A 78 -20.52 -14.04 -0.39
CA LEU A 78 -19.86 -13.01 -1.21
C LEU A 78 -20.13 -11.62 -0.63
N LEU A 79 -21.35 -11.34 -0.19
CA LEU A 79 -21.69 -10.08 0.47
C LEU A 79 -20.83 -9.85 1.74
N ILE A 80 -20.69 -10.87 2.59
CA ILE A 80 -19.82 -10.80 3.78
C ILE A 80 -18.37 -10.50 3.37
N ARG A 81 -17.84 -11.17 2.33
CA ARG A 81 -16.49 -10.89 1.83
C ARG A 81 -16.34 -9.46 1.33
N LEU A 82 -17.32 -8.93 0.60
CA LEU A 82 -17.31 -7.54 0.14
C LEU A 82 -17.29 -6.54 1.31
N VAL A 83 -18.12 -6.78 2.33
CA VAL A 83 -18.15 -5.94 3.54
C VAL A 83 -16.82 -6.01 4.29
N LEU A 84 -16.22 -7.20 4.44
CA LEU A 84 -14.92 -7.38 5.08
C LEU A 84 -13.78 -6.70 4.30
N ILE A 85 -13.75 -6.84 2.97
CA ILE A 85 -12.77 -6.18 2.10
C ILE A 85 -12.91 -4.66 2.22
N SER A 86 -14.14 -4.17 2.22
CA SER A 86 -14.43 -2.75 2.34
C SER A 86 -14.02 -2.20 3.71
N PHE A 87 -14.48 -2.83 4.80
CA PHE A 87 -14.15 -2.43 6.17
C PHE A 87 -12.64 -2.47 6.43
N GLY A 88 -11.98 -3.54 6.01
CA GLY A 88 -10.55 -3.72 6.18
C GLY A 88 -9.74 -2.77 5.29
N GLY A 89 -9.96 -2.82 3.97
CA GLY A 89 -9.10 -2.16 2.98
C GLY A 89 -9.37 -0.68 2.82
N VAL A 90 -10.63 -0.25 2.92
CA VAL A 90 -10.97 1.18 2.85
C VAL A 90 -10.89 1.79 4.24
N THR A 91 -11.73 1.34 5.17
CA THR A 91 -11.89 2.05 6.45
C THR A 91 -10.69 1.83 7.38
N LEU A 92 -10.40 0.60 7.78
CA LEU A 92 -9.35 0.31 8.76
C LEU A 92 -7.96 0.66 8.24
N PHE A 93 -7.59 0.19 7.03
CA PHE A 93 -6.28 0.45 6.47
C PHE A 93 -6.02 1.95 6.29
N GLN A 94 -6.91 2.69 5.61
CA GLN A 94 -6.67 4.11 5.36
C GLN A 94 -6.66 4.93 6.66
N SER A 95 -7.53 4.60 7.62
CA SER A 95 -7.56 5.28 8.92
C SER A 95 -6.27 5.06 9.70
N LEU A 96 -5.78 3.81 9.78
CA LEU A 96 -4.52 3.48 10.44
C LEU A 96 -3.33 4.09 9.69
N PHE A 97 -3.36 4.08 8.36
CA PHE A 97 -2.28 4.61 7.52
C PHE A 97 -2.16 6.13 7.64
N LEU A 98 -3.26 6.87 7.55
CA LEU A 98 -3.25 8.32 7.72
C LEU A 98 -2.92 8.74 9.15
N LYS A 99 -3.47 8.03 10.15
CA LYS A 99 -3.08 8.25 11.55
C LYS A 99 -1.59 7.96 11.76
N GLY A 100 -1.07 6.91 11.15
CA GLY A 100 0.35 6.57 11.14
C GLY A 100 1.22 7.65 10.49
N ILE A 101 0.82 8.20 9.34
CA ILE A 101 1.50 9.35 8.70
C ILE A 101 1.55 10.54 9.65
N LYS A 102 0.42 10.85 10.32
CA LYS A 102 0.31 11.98 11.25
C LYS A 102 1.21 11.82 12.48
N LEU A 103 1.38 10.61 12.97
CA LEU A 103 2.19 10.30 14.15
C LEU A 103 3.68 10.16 13.83
N THR A 104 4.03 9.72 12.62
CA THR A 104 5.42 9.47 12.21
C THR A 104 5.90 10.51 11.18
N SER A 105 6.04 10.11 9.92
CA SER A 105 6.42 10.96 8.80
C SER A 105 5.94 10.37 7.46
N PRO A 106 5.83 11.18 6.40
CA PRO A 106 5.59 10.69 5.04
C PRO A 106 6.63 9.65 4.57
N ALA A 107 7.90 9.83 4.97
CA ALA A 107 8.99 8.90 4.68
C ALA A 107 8.75 7.52 5.30
N MET A 108 8.38 7.47 6.58
CA MET A 108 8.01 6.21 7.24
C MET A 108 6.80 5.56 6.58
N ALA A 109 5.77 6.34 6.23
CA ALA A 109 4.57 5.81 5.62
C ALA A 109 4.80 5.25 4.20
N THR A 110 5.69 5.84 3.41
CA THR A 110 6.07 5.30 2.09
C THR A 110 7.01 4.11 2.19
N ALA A 111 7.78 3.99 3.28
CA ALA A 111 8.60 2.84 3.59
C ALA A 111 7.77 1.58 3.92
N MET A 112 6.71 1.75 4.71
CA MET A 112 5.96 0.65 5.33
C MET A 112 5.29 -0.33 4.35
N PRO A 113 4.67 0.09 3.23
CA PRO A 113 4.14 -0.84 2.22
C PRO A 113 5.15 -1.84 1.67
N ASN A 114 6.46 -1.57 1.75
CA ASN A 114 7.50 -2.51 1.37
C ASN A 114 7.53 -3.78 2.24
N LEU A 115 6.88 -3.79 3.40
CA LEU A 115 6.69 -5.00 4.21
C LEU A 115 5.59 -5.91 3.64
N ALA A 116 4.69 -5.37 2.81
CA ALA A 116 3.50 -6.09 2.35
C ALA A 116 3.81 -7.41 1.63
N PRO A 117 4.79 -7.52 0.71
CA PRO A 117 5.08 -8.81 0.05
C PRO A 117 5.44 -9.93 1.03
N GLY A 118 6.23 -9.60 2.07
CA GLY A 118 6.61 -10.54 3.11
C GLY A 118 5.44 -10.96 4.00
N ILE A 119 4.62 -9.99 4.42
CA ILE A 119 3.43 -10.26 5.24
C ILE A 119 2.37 -11.04 4.44
N ILE A 120 2.14 -10.70 3.17
CA ILE A 120 1.22 -11.43 2.28
C ILE A 120 1.63 -12.90 2.18
N PHE A 121 2.93 -13.18 2.02
CA PHE A 121 3.43 -14.56 2.01
C PHE A 121 3.13 -15.31 3.32
N ILE A 122 3.37 -14.67 4.47
CA ILE A 122 3.06 -15.27 5.78
C ILE A 122 1.55 -15.55 5.91
N ILE A 123 0.69 -14.61 5.50
CA ILE A 123 -0.77 -14.77 5.54
C ILE A 123 -1.21 -15.89 4.57
N ALA A 124 -0.69 -15.92 3.35
CA ALA A 124 -1.01 -16.95 2.38
C ALA A 124 -0.62 -18.35 2.88
N TRP A 125 0.52 -18.45 3.56
CA TRP A 125 0.96 -19.69 4.19
C TRP A 125 0.07 -20.09 5.38
N THR A 126 -0.26 -19.17 6.30
CA THR A 126 -1.12 -19.50 7.47
C THR A 126 -2.53 -19.90 7.04
N LEU A 127 -3.07 -19.27 5.99
CA LEU A 127 -4.36 -19.62 5.39
C LEU A 127 -4.30 -20.87 4.48
N ARG A 128 -3.14 -21.52 4.35
CA ARG A 128 -2.90 -22.68 3.48
C ARG A 128 -3.26 -22.44 2.01
N LEU A 129 -3.20 -21.18 1.56
CA LEU A 129 -3.37 -20.81 0.15
C LEU A 129 -2.12 -21.13 -0.67
N GLU A 130 -0.96 -21.26 -0.02
CA GLU A 130 0.32 -21.61 -0.63
C GLU A 130 0.95 -22.78 0.14
N ARG A 131 1.38 -23.83 -0.57
CA ARG A 131 2.07 -24.97 0.05
C ARG A 131 3.54 -24.66 0.26
N VAL A 132 3.87 -24.15 1.45
CA VAL A 132 5.25 -23.82 1.81
C VAL A 132 5.97 -25.07 2.34
N LYS A 133 6.98 -25.54 1.60
CA LYS A 133 7.94 -26.52 2.12
C LYS A 133 9.00 -25.76 2.93
N LEU A 134 8.93 -25.83 4.26
CA LEU A 134 9.91 -25.20 5.16
C LEU A 134 11.36 -25.64 4.97
N SER A 135 11.58 -26.79 4.30
CA SER A 135 12.89 -27.26 3.90
C SER A 135 13.50 -26.40 2.76
N CYS A 136 12.67 -25.72 1.97
CA CYS A 136 13.08 -24.90 0.85
C CYS A 136 13.85 -23.65 1.32
N ILE A 137 15.03 -23.43 0.74
CA ILE A 137 15.88 -22.27 1.01
C ILE A 137 15.12 -20.97 0.70
N TYR A 138 14.33 -20.92 -0.38
CA TYR A 138 13.58 -19.73 -0.78
C TYR A 138 12.54 -19.32 0.27
N SER A 139 11.81 -20.28 0.84
CA SER A 139 10.83 -20.01 1.90
C SER A 139 11.51 -19.50 3.18
N LYS A 140 12.68 -20.04 3.55
CA LYS A 140 13.49 -19.51 4.66
C LYS A 140 13.95 -18.07 4.40
N VAL A 141 14.38 -17.78 3.17
CA VAL A 141 14.81 -16.43 2.77
C VAL A 141 13.65 -15.44 2.78
N LYS A 142 12.42 -15.83 2.38
CA LYS A 142 11.24 -14.96 2.51
C LYS A 142 10.94 -14.61 3.98
N ILE A 143 10.98 -15.60 4.87
CA ILE A 143 10.75 -15.38 6.31
C ILE A 143 11.84 -14.47 6.89
N GLY A 144 13.11 -14.80 6.63
CA GLY A 144 14.26 -14.01 7.08
C GLY A 144 14.24 -12.58 6.53
N GLY A 145 13.92 -12.41 5.24
CA GLY A 145 13.77 -11.10 4.60
C GLY A 145 12.62 -10.29 5.20
N THR A 146 11.50 -10.93 5.53
CA THR A 146 10.37 -10.26 6.19
C THR A 146 10.74 -9.80 7.60
N LEU A 147 11.43 -10.63 8.39
CA LEU A 147 11.95 -10.23 9.70
C LEU A 147 12.92 -9.06 9.57
N LEU A 148 13.80 -9.09 8.55
CA LEU A 148 14.73 -8.00 8.27
C LEU A 148 14.00 -6.70 7.91
N CYS A 149 12.90 -6.76 7.16
CA CYS A 149 12.05 -5.59 6.90
C CYS A 149 11.44 -5.01 8.17
N VAL A 150 10.91 -5.86 9.06
CA VAL A 150 10.29 -5.42 10.32
C VAL A 150 11.34 -4.78 11.23
N VAL A 151 12.50 -5.41 11.38
CA VAL A 151 13.62 -4.85 12.17
C VAL A 151 14.08 -3.52 11.56
N GLY A 152 14.22 -3.45 10.23
CA GLY A 152 14.56 -2.22 9.52
C GLY A 152 13.55 -1.09 9.75
N ALA A 153 12.25 -1.39 9.70
CA ALA A 153 11.19 -0.43 9.97
C ALA A 153 11.22 0.09 11.43
N LEU A 154 11.47 -0.80 12.41
CA LEU A 154 11.61 -0.42 13.81
C LEU A 154 12.83 0.48 14.03
N ILE A 155 13.99 0.12 13.47
CA ILE A 155 15.20 0.96 13.54
C ILE A 155 14.95 2.31 12.87
N MET A 156 14.33 2.31 11.69
CA MET A 156 14.00 3.53 10.95
C MET A 156 13.11 4.46 11.79
N SER A 157 12.11 3.91 12.49
CA SER A 157 11.22 4.66 13.39
C SER A 157 11.93 5.18 14.64
N LEU A 158 12.60 4.30 15.39
CA LEU A 158 13.28 4.65 16.65
C LEU A 158 14.34 5.73 16.45
N MET A 159 15.07 5.64 15.34
CA MET A 159 16.14 6.56 14.98
C MET A 159 15.64 7.80 14.23
N SER A 160 14.39 7.81 13.78
CA SER A 160 13.81 9.01 13.16
C SER A 160 13.73 10.13 14.20
N SER A 161 14.03 11.35 13.75
CA SER A 161 13.99 12.55 14.59
C SER A 161 12.58 13.14 14.69
N THR A 162 11.53 12.37 14.40
CA THR A 162 10.15 12.87 14.32
C THR A 162 9.73 13.44 15.67
N GLY A 163 9.78 14.77 15.77
CA GLY A 163 8.61 15.64 15.93
C GLY A 163 7.68 15.49 17.14
N THR A 164 7.75 14.45 17.96
CA THR A 164 6.96 14.31 19.20
C THR A 164 7.57 15.13 20.33
N ALA A 165 7.82 16.42 20.09
CA ALA A 165 8.08 17.42 21.14
C ALA A 165 7.75 18.86 20.72
N LYS A 166 6.89 19.09 19.71
CA LYS A 166 6.27 20.42 19.58
C LYS A 166 5.13 20.53 20.61
N LYS A 167 5.53 20.99 21.81
CA LYS A 167 4.75 21.39 23.01
C LYS A 167 4.61 20.33 24.12
N LEU A 168 5.55 20.41 25.07
CA LEU A 168 5.32 20.64 26.52
C LEU A 168 6.22 19.76 27.39
N SER A 169 7.53 20.02 27.41
CA SER A 169 8.31 19.91 28.64
C SER A 169 9.66 20.59 28.44
N SER A 170 9.95 21.59 29.28
CA SER A 170 11.22 22.33 29.30
C SER A 170 12.30 21.62 30.12
N ASN A 171 12.24 20.29 30.23
CA ASN A 171 13.24 19.47 30.93
C ASN A 171 13.62 18.29 30.04
N PRO A 172 14.92 17.97 29.85
CA PRO A 172 15.31 16.73 29.20
C PRO A 172 14.91 15.56 30.12
N PRO A 173 14.03 14.64 29.69
CA PRO A 173 13.86 13.39 30.41
C PRO A 173 15.16 12.57 30.31
N PRO A 174 15.44 11.70 31.29
CA PRO A 174 16.58 10.79 31.22
C PRO A 174 16.51 9.97 29.93
N ALA A 175 17.68 9.60 29.41
CA ALA A 175 17.83 8.82 28.18
C ALA A 175 17.16 7.44 28.33
N ASP A 176 15.84 7.39 28.10
CA ASP A 176 15.12 6.14 27.96
C ASP A 176 15.52 5.54 26.62
N MET A 177 16.23 4.42 26.68
CA MET A 177 16.86 3.77 25.53
C MET A 177 15.81 3.26 24.51
N PHE A 178 14.53 3.24 24.89
CA PHE A 178 13.39 2.88 24.06
C PHE A 178 12.26 3.92 24.21
N ASP A 179 12.16 4.82 23.23
CA ASP A 179 11.03 5.74 23.13
C ASP A 179 9.76 4.95 22.76
N VAL A 180 9.00 4.55 23.78
CA VAL A 180 7.78 3.75 23.66
C VAL A 180 6.77 4.41 22.71
N HIS A 181 6.72 5.74 22.65
CA HIS A 181 5.84 6.47 21.74
C HIS A 181 6.22 6.20 20.28
N LYS A 182 7.51 6.26 19.93
CA LYS A 182 7.97 5.93 18.57
C LYS A 182 7.69 4.48 18.17
N ILE A 183 7.67 3.56 19.12
CA ILE A 183 7.30 2.17 18.88
C ILE A 183 5.79 2.06 18.60
N ILE A 184 4.96 2.72 19.40
CA ILE A 184 3.51 2.76 19.22
C ILE A 184 3.15 3.37 17.86
N ASP A 185 3.80 4.47 17.48
CA ASP A 185 3.57 5.16 16.20
C ASP A 185 3.98 4.29 15.00
N CYS A 186 5.09 3.56 15.12
CA CYS A 186 5.50 2.53 14.15
C CYS A 186 4.49 1.38 14.06
N LEU A 187 3.98 0.94 15.20
CA LEU A 187 3.04 -0.17 15.28
C LEU A 187 1.72 0.16 14.59
N TYR A 188 1.28 1.43 14.61
CA TYR A 188 0.12 1.90 13.83
C TYR A 188 0.33 1.67 12.32
N LEU A 189 1.50 2.01 11.77
CA LEU A 189 1.80 1.77 10.36
C LEU A 189 1.99 0.28 10.04
N MET A 190 2.64 -0.48 10.92
CA MET A 190 2.74 -1.93 10.76
C MET A 190 1.35 -2.60 10.76
N ALA A 191 0.46 -2.18 11.66
CA ALA A 191 -0.92 -2.65 11.69
C ALA A 191 -1.65 -2.28 10.40
N ALA A 192 -1.45 -1.07 9.86
CA ALA A 192 -1.98 -0.68 8.56
C ALA A 192 -1.49 -1.65 7.45
N VAL A 193 -0.19 -1.93 7.37
CA VAL A 193 0.35 -2.84 6.35
C VAL A 193 -0.15 -4.28 6.54
N PHE A 194 -0.34 -4.73 7.77
CA PHE A 194 -0.93 -6.04 8.06
C PHE A 194 -2.39 -6.12 7.57
N VAL A 195 -3.20 -5.09 7.83
CA VAL A 195 -4.57 -4.99 7.34
C VAL A 195 -4.58 -4.92 5.81
N LEU A 196 -3.71 -4.12 5.19
CA LEU A 196 -3.54 -4.05 3.74
C LEU A 196 -3.24 -5.45 3.16
N SER A 197 -2.26 -6.13 3.72
CA SER A 197 -1.82 -7.46 3.28
C SER A 197 -2.94 -8.49 3.38
N SER A 198 -3.69 -8.48 4.50
CA SER A 198 -4.85 -9.33 4.71
C SER A 198 -5.96 -9.06 3.69
N ASN A 199 -6.21 -7.77 3.40
CA ASN A 199 -7.19 -7.37 2.39
C ASN A 199 -6.78 -7.76 0.98
N VAL A 200 -5.50 -7.67 0.62
CA VAL A 200 -5.00 -8.11 -0.68
C VAL A 200 -5.22 -9.62 -0.86
N VAL A 201 -4.90 -10.43 0.17
CA VAL A 201 -5.16 -11.88 0.13
C VAL A 201 -6.65 -12.17 0.02
N LEU A 202 -7.48 -11.48 0.82
CA LEU A 202 -8.94 -11.65 0.78
C LEU A 202 -9.53 -11.24 -0.58
N GLN A 203 -9.05 -10.13 -1.17
CA GLN A 203 -9.43 -9.70 -2.52
C GLN A 203 -9.05 -10.74 -3.56
N ALA A 204 -7.82 -11.28 -3.51
CA ALA A 204 -7.38 -12.30 -4.46
C ALA A 204 -8.25 -13.56 -4.40
N THR A 205 -8.62 -14.03 -3.21
CA THR A 205 -9.55 -15.17 -3.08
C THR A 205 -10.97 -14.84 -3.52
N THR A 206 -11.40 -13.59 -3.37
CA THR A 206 -12.73 -13.14 -3.79
C THR A 206 -12.83 -12.99 -5.31
N LEU A 207 -11.74 -12.59 -5.96
CA LEU A 207 -11.66 -12.45 -7.42
C LEU A 207 -11.77 -13.78 -8.18
N VAL A 208 -11.56 -14.91 -7.50
CA VAL A 208 -11.81 -16.25 -8.05
C VAL A 208 -13.31 -16.48 -8.26
N ASP A 209 -14.13 -16.12 -7.25
CA ASP A 209 -15.60 -16.26 -7.31
C ASP A 209 -16.27 -15.05 -8.01
N PHE A 210 -15.58 -13.91 -8.06
CA PHE A 210 -16.03 -12.64 -8.65
C PHE A 210 -15.00 -12.10 -9.64
N PRO A 211 -14.96 -12.56 -10.91
CA PRO A 211 -13.89 -12.26 -11.87
C PRO A 211 -14.03 -10.87 -12.53
N ALA A 212 -14.39 -9.86 -11.74
CA ALA A 212 -14.63 -8.48 -12.15
C ALA A 212 -13.91 -7.49 -11.20
N PRO A 213 -12.60 -7.28 -11.35
CA PRO A 213 -11.80 -6.46 -10.43
C PRO A 213 -12.21 -4.99 -10.36
N MET A 214 -12.62 -4.36 -11.46
CA MET A 214 -13.08 -2.97 -11.43
C MET A 214 -14.42 -2.85 -10.70
N SER A 215 -15.33 -3.79 -10.94
CA SER A 215 -16.62 -3.86 -10.25
C SER A 215 -16.45 -4.13 -8.76
N LEU A 216 -15.50 -5.01 -8.39
CA LEU A 216 -15.15 -5.29 -7.00
C LEU A 216 -14.67 -4.01 -6.30
N CYS A 217 -13.78 -3.26 -6.95
CA CYS A 217 -13.27 -2.00 -6.44
C CYS A 217 -14.36 -0.94 -6.30
N ALA A 218 -15.26 -0.80 -7.28
CA ALA A 218 -16.38 0.14 -7.21
C ALA A 218 -17.34 -0.20 -6.04
N ILE A 219 -17.75 -1.47 -5.93
CA ILE A 219 -18.68 -1.90 -4.86
C ILE A 219 -18.04 -1.73 -3.48
N THR A 220 -16.80 -2.16 -3.30
CA THR A 220 -16.08 -2.04 -2.02
C THR A 220 -15.77 -0.58 -1.67
N SER A 221 -15.52 0.28 -2.66
CA SER A 221 -15.38 1.73 -2.44
C SER A 221 -16.68 2.36 -1.96
N LEU A 222 -17.83 2.01 -2.57
CA LEU A 222 -19.13 2.52 -2.16
C LEU A 222 -19.50 2.09 -0.74
N ILE A 223 -19.36 0.79 -0.43
CA ILE A 223 -19.57 0.26 0.93
C ILE A 223 -18.60 0.96 1.90
N GLY A 224 -17.36 1.18 1.48
CA GLY A 224 -16.30 1.76 2.29
C GLY A 224 -16.57 3.21 2.66
N VAL A 225 -17.13 3.99 1.74
CA VAL A 225 -17.61 5.36 2.02
C VAL A 225 -18.67 5.35 3.11
N VAL A 226 -19.68 4.46 2.99
CA VAL A 226 -20.78 4.37 3.97
C VAL A 226 -20.25 3.98 5.35
N ILE A 227 -19.40 2.95 5.41
CA ILE A 227 -18.79 2.49 6.66
C ILE A 227 -17.92 3.59 7.29
N THR A 228 -17.05 4.23 6.51
CA THR A 228 -16.14 5.28 7.00
C THR A 228 -16.91 6.51 7.48
N ALA A 229 -17.96 6.91 6.75
CA ALA A 229 -18.86 7.98 7.18
C ALA A 229 -19.55 7.63 8.50
N THR A 230 -20.02 6.40 8.66
CA THR A 230 -20.63 5.92 9.91
C THR A 230 -19.63 5.99 11.08
N VAL A 231 -18.39 5.54 10.85
CA VAL A 231 -17.32 5.62 11.86
C VAL A 231 -17.03 7.07 12.25
N GLN A 232 -16.97 7.99 11.27
CA GLN A 232 -16.75 9.42 11.54
C GLN A 232 -17.90 10.02 12.36
N LEU A 233 -19.16 9.67 12.06
CA LEU A 233 -20.33 10.11 12.82
C LEU A 233 -20.27 9.65 14.28
N ILE A 234 -19.91 8.39 14.51
CA ILE A 234 -19.81 7.80 15.85
C ILE A 234 -18.66 8.45 16.64
N GLN A 235 -17.50 8.68 16.02
CA GLN A 235 -16.34 9.25 16.72
C GLN A 235 -16.55 10.71 17.10
N ASN A 236 -17.05 11.52 16.16
CA ASN A 236 -17.09 12.97 16.37
C ASN A 236 -18.40 13.46 16.99
N HIS A 237 -19.43 12.61 17.11
CA HIS A 237 -20.79 12.94 17.59
C HIS A 237 -21.44 14.16 16.91
N LYS A 238 -20.79 14.70 15.88
CA LYS A 238 -21.12 15.84 15.04
C LYS A 238 -20.49 15.58 13.68
N ILE A 239 -21.19 15.95 12.62
CA ILE A 239 -20.61 15.98 11.27
C ILE A 239 -19.77 17.25 11.13
N ASP A 240 -18.68 17.34 11.90
CA ASP A 240 -17.78 18.46 11.76
C ASP A 240 -16.84 18.16 10.59
N PHE A 241 -17.19 18.67 9.41
CA PHE A 241 -16.43 18.49 8.17
C PHE A 241 -15.09 19.26 8.15
N GLY A 242 -14.59 19.74 9.30
CA GLY A 242 -13.45 20.67 9.34
C GLY A 242 -13.78 21.93 8.54
N TRP A 243 -14.99 22.45 8.76
CA TRP A 243 -15.71 23.28 7.78
C TRP A 243 -15.25 24.75 7.59
N PRO A 244 -14.22 25.33 8.26
CA PRO A 244 -13.84 26.70 7.94
C PRO A 244 -12.57 26.88 7.09
N LEU A 245 -11.75 25.85 6.80
CA LEU A 245 -10.41 26.09 6.21
C LEU A 245 -10.20 25.66 4.75
N VAL A 246 -10.94 24.68 4.24
CA VAL A 246 -10.83 24.23 2.83
C VAL A 246 -12.21 24.25 2.20
N ARG A 247 -12.38 24.98 1.09
CA ARG A 247 -13.67 25.04 0.40
C ARG A 247 -14.03 23.66 -0.13
N LEU A 248 -15.32 23.31 -0.09
CA LEU A 248 -15.82 22.03 -0.63
C LEU A 248 -15.37 21.79 -2.09
N GLY A 249 -15.29 22.86 -2.89
CA GLY A 249 -14.77 22.82 -4.25
C GLY A 249 -13.30 22.40 -4.34
N ASP A 250 -12.44 22.84 -3.42
CA ASP A 250 -11.02 22.49 -3.40
C ASP A 250 -10.82 21.03 -3.01
N LEU A 251 -11.65 20.52 -2.09
CA LEU A 251 -11.63 19.13 -1.66
C LEU A 251 -12.13 18.18 -2.77
N ILE A 252 -13.18 18.59 -3.49
CA ILE A 252 -13.67 17.85 -4.67
C ILE A 252 -12.62 17.87 -5.78
N CYS A 253 -12.04 19.04 -6.07
CA CYS A 253 -10.99 19.19 -7.07
C CYS A 253 -9.79 18.30 -6.74
N TYR A 254 -9.31 18.37 -5.49
CA TYR A 254 -8.25 17.51 -4.98
C TYR A 254 -8.59 16.02 -5.13
N SER A 255 -9.79 15.62 -4.71
CA SER A 255 -10.21 14.23 -4.74
C SER A 255 -10.35 13.68 -6.17
N VAL A 256 -10.90 14.47 -7.09
CA VAL A 256 -11.03 14.11 -8.51
C VAL A 256 -9.65 14.04 -9.18
N LEU A 257 -8.80 15.04 -8.94
CA LEU A 257 -7.45 15.06 -9.51
C LEU A 257 -6.58 13.93 -8.94
N GLY A 258 -6.60 13.74 -7.63
CA GLY A 258 -5.90 12.67 -6.93
C GLY A 258 -6.41 11.29 -7.34
N GLY A 259 -7.73 11.14 -7.49
CA GLY A 259 -8.36 9.92 -8.00
C GLY A 259 -7.98 9.62 -9.46
N ALA A 260 -7.96 10.64 -10.34
CA ALA A 260 -7.55 10.48 -11.73
C ALA A 260 -6.07 10.10 -11.85
N ILE A 261 -5.19 10.83 -11.17
CA ILE A 261 -3.74 10.54 -11.15
C ILE A 261 -3.48 9.16 -10.53
N GLY A 262 -4.14 8.85 -9.41
CA GLY A 262 -4.05 7.56 -8.75
C GLY A 262 -4.52 6.41 -9.65
N GLY A 263 -5.64 6.59 -10.35
CA GLY A 263 -6.18 5.64 -11.33
C GLY A 263 -5.23 5.39 -12.49
N VAL A 264 -4.59 6.43 -13.04
CA VAL A 264 -3.55 6.30 -14.07
C VAL A 264 -2.35 5.51 -13.53
N CYS A 265 -1.88 5.83 -12.32
CA CYS A 265 -0.76 5.13 -11.70
C CYS A 265 -1.06 3.65 -11.44
N VAL A 266 -2.25 3.33 -10.91
CA VAL A 266 -2.69 1.95 -10.68
C VAL A 266 -2.83 1.19 -11.99
N SER A 267 -3.40 1.82 -13.03
CA SER A 267 -3.52 1.21 -14.37
C SER A 267 -2.15 0.89 -14.96
N PHE A 268 -1.19 1.83 -14.85
CA PHE A 268 0.18 1.64 -15.30
C PHE A 268 0.88 0.52 -14.52
N ASN A 269 0.75 0.49 -13.19
CA ASN A 269 1.27 -0.61 -12.37
C ASN A 269 0.66 -1.95 -12.79
N GLY A 270 -0.65 -2.02 -13.01
CA GLY A 270 -1.31 -3.25 -13.47
C GLY A 270 -0.78 -3.73 -14.83
N TRP A 271 -0.58 -2.81 -15.78
CA TRP A 271 0.05 -3.12 -17.07
C TRP A 271 1.51 -3.59 -16.90
N ALA A 272 2.28 -2.91 -16.06
CA ALA A 272 3.67 -3.24 -15.78
C ALA A 272 3.81 -4.62 -15.12
N MET A 273 2.94 -4.94 -14.15
CA MET A 273 2.87 -6.24 -13.48
C MET A 273 2.53 -7.35 -14.47
N LYS A 274 1.54 -7.13 -15.36
CA LYS A 274 1.17 -8.11 -16.39
C LYS A 274 2.31 -8.39 -17.37
N LYS A 275 3.10 -7.37 -17.69
CA LYS A 275 4.13 -7.45 -18.72
C LYS A 275 5.46 -8.01 -18.23
N ARG A 276 5.91 -7.58 -17.05
CA ARG A 276 7.25 -7.90 -16.52
C ARG A 276 7.22 -8.65 -15.20
N GLY A 277 6.03 -8.98 -14.72
CA GLY A 277 5.83 -9.63 -13.45
C GLY A 277 5.80 -8.63 -12.28
N PRO A 278 5.09 -8.99 -11.21
CA PRO A 278 4.91 -8.14 -10.04
C PRO A 278 6.18 -7.99 -9.21
N VAL A 279 7.07 -8.99 -9.22
CA VAL A 279 8.39 -8.90 -8.57
C VAL A 279 9.19 -7.74 -9.15
N LEU A 280 9.21 -7.58 -10.48
CA LEU A 280 9.98 -6.48 -11.10
C LEU A 280 9.39 -5.12 -10.74
N VAL A 281 8.07 -4.98 -10.71
CA VAL A 281 7.40 -3.73 -10.32
C VAL A 281 7.73 -3.38 -8.85
N SER A 282 7.70 -4.36 -7.95
CA SER A 282 8.00 -4.13 -6.53
C SER A 282 9.43 -3.68 -6.25
N VAL A 283 10.40 -4.01 -7.10
CA VAL A 283 11.80 -3.53 -6.96
C VAL A 283 11.89 -1.99 -7.03
N PHE A 284 10.93 -1.32 -7.67
CA PHE A 284 10.91 0.14 -7.76
C PHE A 284 10.27 0.81 -6.54
N SER A 285 9.51 0.09 -5.71
CA SER A 285 8.79 0.66 -4.56
C SER A 285 9.68 1.47 -3.58
N PRO A 286 10.91 1.03 -3.23
CA PRO A 286 11.85 1.82 -2.43
C PRO A 286 12.14 3.24 -2.95
N ILE A 287 12.02 3.49 -4.26
CA ILE A 287 12.27 4.81 -4.85
C ILE A 287 11.28 5.84 -4.29
N ALA A 288 10.01 5.48 -4.06
CA ALA A 288 9.04 6.38 -3.47
C ALA A 288 9.47 6.81 -2.05
N THR A 289 10.02 5.89 -1.26
CA THR A 289 10.55 6.19 0.06
C THR A 289 11.72 7.17 0.01
N VAL A 290 12.69 6.95 -0.89
CA VAL A 290 13.85 7.83 -1.04
C VAL A 290 13.43 9.23 -1.50
N ILE A 291 12.50 9.31 -2.45
CA ILE A 291 11.94 10.60 -2.90
C ILE A 291 11.20 11.29 -1.75
N SER A 292 10.37 10.57 -1.01
CA SER A 292 9.61 11.11 0.13
C SER A 292 10.55 11.67 1.20
N VAL A 293 11.64 10.98 1.49
CA VAL A 293 12.74 11.43 2.37
C VAL A 293 13.35 12.74 1.92
N VAL A 294 13.74 12.85 0.64
CA VAL A 294 14.34 14.08 0.11
C VAL A 294 13.36 15.25 0.23
N PHE A 295 12.10 15.05 -0.14
CA PHE A 295 11.08 16.08 0.00
C PHE A 295 10.76 16.42 1.46
N SER A 296 10.73 15.46 2.38
CA SER A 296 10.54 15.71 3.81
C SER A 296 11.67 16.59 4.37
N VAL A 297 12.92 16.36 3.96
CA VAL A 297 14.04 17.23 4.37
C VAL A 297 13.90 18.64 3.79
N VAL A 298 13.57 18.75 2.49
CA VAL A 298 13.56 20.04 1.78
C VAL A 298 12.32 20.89 2.12
N ALA A 299 11.13 20.29 2.14
CA ALA A 299 9.87 20.99 2.29
C ALA A 299 9.40 21.11 3.75
N VAL A 300 9.65 20.08 4.58
CA VAL A 300 9.22 20.02 5.98
C VAL A 300 10.34 20.45 6.93
N GLY A 301 11.61 20.37 6.51
CA GLY A 301 12.77 20.69 7.32
C GLY A 301 13.15 19.58 8.30
N ASP A 302 12.68 18.35 8.06
CA ASP A 302 12.97 17.21 8.93
C ASP A 302 14.46 16.86 8.90
N ARG A 303 15.03 16.56 10.08
CA ARG A 303 16.41 16.08 10.19
C ARG A 303 16.43 14.55 10.16
N ILE A 304 17.12 13.99 9.17
CA ILE A 304 17.29 12.54 9.05
C ILE A 304 18.59 12.14 9.73
N ASN A 305 18.46 11.30 10.75
CA ASN A 305 19.60 10.73 11.45
C ASN A 305 20.18 9.56 10.65
N LEU A 306 21.50 9.34 10.80
CA LEU A 306 22.21 8.22 10.18
C LEU A 306 21.59 6.86 10.53
N GLY A 307 21.08 6.70 11.76
CA GLY A 307 20.39 5.49 12.18
C GLY A 307 19.09 5.23 11.42
N SER A 308 18.34 6.28 11.04
CA SER A 308 17.10 6.12 10.26
C SER A 308 17.43 5.68 8.83
N LEU A 309 18.50 6.23 8.25
CA LEU A 309 19.02 5.79 6.95
C LEU A 309 19.49 4.32 6.97
N ALA A 310 20.16 3.90 8.05
CA ALA A 310 20.55 2.51 8.25
C ALA A 310 19.34 1.57 8.36
N GLY A 311 18.30 1.97 9.10
CA GLY A 311 17.03 1.22 9.18
C GLY A 311 16.35 1.07 7.81
N MET A 312 16.34 2.14 7.01
CA MET A 312 15.80 2.10 5.64
C MET A 312 16.60 1.15 4.73
N PHE A 313 17.93 1.19 4.78
CA PHE A 313 18.78 0.26 4.01
C PHE A 313 18.53 -1.19 4.41
N LEU A 314 18.40 -1.46 5.72
CA LEU A 314 18.07 -2.77 6.24
C LEU A 314 16.70 -3.26 5.75
N MET A 315 15.71 -2.37 5.75
CA MET A 315 14.37 -2.67 5.26
C MET A 315 14.35 -2.99 3.76
N PHE A 316 15.06 -2.22 2.93
CA PHE A 316 15.17 -2.50 1.50
C PHE A 316 15.92 -3.81 1.22
N SER A 317 16.96 -4.10 1.99
CA SER A 317 17.68 -5.38 1.90
C SER A 317 16.74 -6.55 2.19
N GLY A 318 15.90 -6.44 3.22
CA GLY A 318 14.86 -7.42 3.54
C GLY A 318 13.87 -7.61 2.39
N LEU A 319 13.36 -6.51 1.82
CA LEU A 319 12.44 -6.55 0.69
C LEU A 319 13.09 -7.28 -0.50
N TYR A 320 14.33 -6.95 -0.83
CA TYR A 320 15.02 -7.58 -1.95
C TYR A 320 15.27 -9.07 -1.73
N PHE A 321 15.53 -9.51 -0.50
CA PHE A 321 15.59 -10.95 -0.19
C PHE A 321 14.23 -11.64 -0.44
N VAL A 322 13.13 -11.03 0.00
CA VAL A 322 11.77 -11.56 -0.24
C VAL A 322 11.47 -11.63 -1.74
N LEU A 323 11.75 -10.54 -2.47
CA LEU A 323 11.52 -10.45 -3.91
C LEU A 323 12.41 -11.40 -4.70
N TRP A 324 13.68 -11.56 -4.31
CA TRP A 324 14.60 -12.50 -4.93
C TRP A 324 14.13 -13.94 -4.75
N ALA A 325 13.72 -14.32 -3.54
CA ALA A 325 13.17 -15.64 -3.28
C ALA A 325 11.90 -15.89 -4.09
N LYS A 326 11.00 -14.89 -4.18
CA LYS A 326 9.79 -14.97 -5.02
C LYS A 326 10.13 -15.10 -6.50
N SER A 327 11.14 -14.36 -6.99
CA SER A 327 11.59 -14.47 -8.37
C SER A 327 12.10 -15.87 -8.70
N LYS A 328 12.78 -16.53 -7.76
CA LYS A 328 13.37 -17.87 -7.98
C LYS A 328 12.35 -19.00 -7.93
N GLU A 329 11.28 -18.86 -7.15
CA GLU A 329 10.18 -19.83 -7.16
C GLU A 329 9.34 -19.76 -8.45
N GLY A 330 9.30 -18.60 -9.12
CA GLY A 330 8.60 -18.42 -10.39
C GLY A 330 9.29 -19.04 -11.62
N PHE A 331 10.53 -19.50 -11.48
CA PHE A 331 11.21 -20.34 -12.47
C PHE A 331 11.19 -21.78 -11.95
N PRO A 332 10.27 -22.64 -12.41
CA PRO A 332 10.44 -24.06 -12.18
C PRO A 332 11.78 -24.46 -12.80
N TYR A 333 12.61 -25.09 -12.00
CA TYR A 333 13.67 -25.95 -12.50
C TYR A 333 12.96 -27.03 -13.30
N ASP A 334 12.97 -26.91 -14.64
CA ASP A 334 12.64 -28.01 -15.55
C ASP A 334 13.70 -29.08 -15.31
N ASP A 335 13.40 -30.02 -14.42
CA ASP A 335 13.93 -31.37 -14.55
C ASP A 335 12.92 -32.37 -13.98
N HIS A 336 12.38 -33.13 -14.93
CA HIS A 336 11.68 -34.40 -14.83
C HIS A 336 10.17 -34.44 -14.52
N LEU A 337 9.47 -34.76 -15.62
CA LEU A 337 8.28 -35.59 -15.81
C LEU A 337 6.90 -34.90 -15.83
N GLU A 338 6.36 -34.92 -17.05
CA GLU A 338 4.97 -34.72 -17.46
C GLU A 338 3.95 -35.26 -16.45
N SER A 339 3.00 -34.42 -16.03
CA SER A 339 1.56 -34.65 -16.20
C SER A 339 0.76 -33.56 -15.49
N GLU A 340 -0.29 -33.13 -16.17
CA GLU A 340 -1.44 -32.36 -15.68
C GLU A 340 -1.32 -30.83 -15.66
N PHE A 341 -1.96 -30.25 -16.67
CA PHE A 341 -2.32 -28.86 -16.83
C PHE A 341 -3.31 -28.48 -15.71
N ASP A 342 -2.80 -28.04 -14.55
CA ASP A 342 -3.63 -27.54 -13.45
C ASP A 342 -3.93 -26.03 -13.66
N PRO A 343 -5.22 -25.62 -13.84
CA PRO A 343 -5.61 -24.22 -13.94
C PRO A 343 -5.52 -23.43 -12.62
N GLN A 344 -5.01 -24.02 -11.52
CA GLN A 344 -4.78 -23.33 -10.24
C GLN A 344 -3.42 -22.61 -10.14
N LYS A 345 -3.14 -21.65 -11.03
CA LYS A 345 -2.12 -20.62 -10.71
C LYS A 345 -2.79 -19.49 -9.91
N PRO A 346 -2.48 -19.32 -8.61
CA PRO A 346 -3.04 -18.23 -7.83
C PRO A 346 -2.53 -16.88 -8.37
N LEU A 347 -3.46 -15.94 -8.53
CA LEU A 347 -3.27 -14.54 -8.94
C LEU A 347 -2.44 -13.70 -7.94
N LEU A 348 -1.75 -14.33 -6.98
CA LEU A 348 -0.84 -13.70 -6.02
C LEU A 348 0.65 -13.91 -6.40
N ALA A 349 0.90 -14.34 -7.64
CA ALA A 349 2.23 -14.26 -8.24
C ALA A 349 2.80 -12.85 -8.16
#